data_AF-B9CLB7-F1
#
_entry.id   AF-B9CLB7-F1
#
_cell.length_a   1.000
_cell.length_b   1.000
_cell.length_c   1.000
_cell.angle_alpha   90.00
_cell.angle_beta   90.00
_cell.angle_gamma   90.00
#
_symmetry.space_group_name_H-M   'P 1'
#
loop_
_entity.id
_entity.type
_entity.pdbx_description
1 polymer ?
#
loop_
_entity_poly.entity_id
_entity_poly.type
_entity_poly.pdbx_seq_one_letter_code
_entity_poly.pdbx_strand_id
1 'polypeptide(L)' 'MILGLGIPEILVILVVVLVIFGPKNLPKLGKSLGQTVKSVREGMEEDLDGDKDDKKASKKEDDDVDVEIVEEEKKSE' A
#
# COMPACT_ATOMS: atom_id res chain seq x y z
N MET A 1 -22.84 -21.08 -1.19
CA MET A 1 -21.67 -21.55 -0.42
C MET A 1 -20.40 -21.32 -1.25
N ILE A 2 -19.95 -20.06 -1.36
CA ILE A 2 -18.71 -19.71 -2.09
C ILE A 2 -17.80 -18.77 -1.27
N LEU A 3 -18.35 -18.15 -0.22
CA LEU A 3 -17.64 -17.23 0.69
C LEU A 3 -17.26 -17.93 2.00
N GLY A 4 -16.80 -19.18 1.90
CA GLY A 4 -16.25 -19.94 3.02
C GLY A 4 -14.75 -19.74 3.21
N LEU A 5 -14.15 -18.75 2.54
CA LEU A 5 -12.76 -18.39 2.72
C LEU A 5 -12.62 -17.72 4.10
N GLY A 6 -12.01 -18.45 5.03
CA GLY A 6 -11.67 -17.91 6.33
C GLY A 6 -10.52 -16.90 6.22
N ILE A 7 -10.26 -16.25 7.34
CA ILE A 7 -9.04 -15.44 7.52
C ILE A 7 -7.76 -16.22 7.11
N PRO A 8 -7.59 -17.52 7.40
CA PRO A 8 -6.38 -18.27 7.03
C PRO A 8 -6.15 -18.33 5.52
N GLU A 9 -7.19 -18.64 4.73
CA GLU A 9 -7.07 -18.74 3.27
C GLU A 9 -6.74 -17.40 2.63
N ILE A 10 -7.36 -16.30 3.10
CA ILE A 10 -7.03 -14.95 2.64
C ILE A 10 -5.56 -14.63 2.95
N LEU A 11 -5.06 -15.03 4.11
CA LEU A 11 -3.67 -14.79 4.52
C LEU A 11 -2.67 -15.53 3.62
N VAL A 12 -2.97 -16.78 3.24
CA VAL A 12 -2.14 -17.56 2.30
C VAL A 12 -2.08 -16.88 0.93
N ILE A 13 -3.22 -16.43 0.40
CA ILE A 13 -3.27 -15.70 -0.88
C ILE A 13 -2.48 -14.39 -0.78
N LEU A 14 -2.64 -13.66 0.32
CA LEU A 14 -1.90 -12.44 0.58
C LEU A 14 -0.39 -12.70 0.52
N VAL A 15 0.11 -13.76 1.18
CA VAL A 15 1.54 -14.12 1.15
C VAL A 15 2.03 -14.38 -0.28
N VAL A 16 1.27 -15.12 -1.09
CA VAL A 16 1.66 -15.37 -2.50
C VAL A 16 1.74 -14.06 -3.30
N VAL A 17 0.77 -13.17 -3.12
CA VAL A 17 0.78 -11.84 -3.74
C VAL A 17 1.97 -11.02 -3.24
N LEU A 18 2.27 -11.06 -1.95
CA LEU A 18 3.43 -10.37 -1.36
C LEU A 18 4.76 -10.91 -1.90
N VAL A 19 4.87 -12.18 -2.27
CA VAL A 19 6.09 -12.72 -2.89
C VAL A 19 6.29 -12.17 -4.30
N ILE A 20 5.21 -12.03 -5.08
CA ILE A 20 5.27 -11.51 -6.45
C ILE A 20 5.52 -9.99 -6.45
N PHE A 21 4.77 -9.25 -5.65
CA PHE A 21 4.80 -7.79 -5.63
C PHE A 21 5.81 -7.22 -4.62
N GLY A 22 6.18 -7.96 -3.58
CA GLY A 22 7.00 -7.49 -2.46
C GLY A 22 6.20 -6.67 -1.43
N PRO A 23 6.44 -6.86 -0.12
CA PRO A 23 5.75 -6.11 0.93
C PRO A 23 6.04 -4.61 0.92
N LYS A 24 7.17 -4.19 0.36
CA LYS A 24 7.56 -2.77 0.22
C LYS A 24 6.69 -2.01 -0.80
N ASN A 25 6.11 -2.71 -1.78
CA ASN A 25 5.31 -2.06 -2.83
C ASN A 25 3.85 -1.85 -2.43
N LEU A 26 3.30 -2.63 -1.49
CA LEU A 26 1.95 -2.44 -0.97
C LEU A 26 1.70 -1.05 -0.35
N PRO A 27 2.55 -0.54 0.57
CA PRO A 27 2.33 0.79 1.13
C PRO A 27 2.48 1.90 0.09
N LYS A 28 3.32 1.71 -0.93
CA LYS A 28 3.48 2.66 -2.04
C LYS A 28 2.22 2.71 -2.91
N LEU A 29 1.70 1.56 -3.31
CA LEU A 29 0.44 1.43 -4.08
C LEU A 29 -0.78 1.89 -3.28
N GLY A 30 -0.81 1.59 -1.98
CA GLY A 30 -1.87 2.03 -1.07
C GLY A 30 -1.89 3.55 -0.87
N LYS A 31 -0.72 4.21 -0.78
CA LYS A 31 -0.64 5.68 -0.73
C LYS A 31 -1.20 6.32 -1.99
N SER A 32 -0.80 5.85 -3.18
CA SER A 32 -1.30 6.41 -4.44
C SER A 32 -2.79 6.18 -4.64
N LEU A 33 -3.27 4.96 -4.37
CA LEU A 33 -4.69 4.62 -4.51
C LEU A 33 -5.53 5.34 -3.46
N GLY A 34 -5.01 5.47 -2.24
CA GLY A 34 -5.64 6.23 -1.16
C GLY A 34 -5.75 7.72 -1.48
N GLN A 35 -4.74 8.32 -2.11
CA GLN A 35 -4.81 9.70 -2.60
C GLN A 35 -5.89 9.86 -3.68
N THR A 36 -5.97 8.94 -4.66
CA THR A 36 -7.04 8.97 -5.66
C THR A 36 -8.42 8.83 -5.05
N VAL A 37 -8.62 7.86 -4.15
CA VAL A 37 -9.91 7.67 -3.46
C VAL A 37 -10.27 8.88 -2.61
N LYS A 38 -9.28 9.49 -1.94
CA LYS A 38 -9.48 10.72 -1.16
C LYS A 38 -9.97 11.87 -2.05
N SER A 39 -9.32 12.13 -3.18
CA SER A 39 -9.74 13.19 -4.10
C SER A 39 -11.08 12.91 -4.78
N VAL A 40 -11.39 11.64 -5.10
CA VAL A 40 -12.72 11.25 -5.61
C VAL A 40 -13.79 11.50 -4.57
N ARG A 41 -13.51 11.17 -3.30
CA ARG A 41 -14.44 11.39 -2.20
C ARG A 41 -14.65 12.89 -1.93
N GLU A 42 -13.58 13.67 -1.91
CA GLU A 42 -13.63 15.13 -1.75
C GLU A 42 -14.48 15.77 -2.87
N GLY A 43 -14.25 15.41 -4.14
CA GLY A 43 -15.05 15.91 -5.26
C GLY A 43 -16.52 15.49 -5.21
N MET A 44 -16.83 14.28 -4.74
CA MET A 44 -18.23 13.85 -4.52
C MET A 44 -18.89 14.55 -3.33
N GLU A 45 -18.14 14.91 -2.28
CA GLU A 45 -18.66 15.68 -1.14
C GLU A 45 -18.89 17.16 -1.53
N GLU A 46 -18.02 17.75 -2.36
CA GLU A 46 -18.16 19.11 -2.91
C GLU A 46 -19.41 19.28 -3.80
N ASP A 47 -19.77 18.26 -4.58
CA ASP A 47 -20.98 18.28 -5.43
C ASP A 47 -22.29 18.16 -4.63
N LEU A 48 -22.24 17.68 -3.39
CA LEU A 48 -23.42 17.37 -2.56
C LEU A 48 -23.66 18.37 -1.44
N ASP A 49 -22.62 18.97 -0.87
CA ASP A 49 -22.70 19.99 0.17
C ASP A 49 -21.61 21.05 -0.07
N GLY A 50 -22.01 22.20 -0.62
CA GLY A 50 -21.12 23.35 -0.71
C GLY A 50 -20.71 23.81 0.69
N ASP A 51 -19.40 23.85 0.93
CA ASP A 51 -18.70 24.35 2.13
C ASP A 51 -18.35 23.27 3.18
N LYS A 52 -17.20 22.59 2.96
CA LYS A 52 -16.25 22.18 4.03
C LYS A 52 -14.81 22.13 3.50
N ASP A 53 -14.19 23.30 3.41
CA ASP A 53 -12.74 23.40 3.47
C ASP A 53 -12.24 22.94 4.86
N ASP A 54 -11.27 22.02 4.86
CA ASP A 54 -10.20 21.80 5.86
C ASP A 54 -10.00 20.32 6.26
N LYS A 55 -8.88 19.73 5.80
CA LYS A 55 -7.72 19.36 6.66
C LYS A 55 -6.64 18.56 5.92
N LYS A 56 -5.53 19.26 5.68
CA LYS A 56 -4.12 18.91 5.90
C LYS A 56 -3.79 17.47 6.38
N ALA A 57 -2.97 16.76 5.59
CA ALA A 57 -1.88 15.85 6.01
C ALA A 57 -1.31 15.16 4.76
N SER A 58 -0.02 14.97 4.53
CA SER A 58 1.24 15.47 5.09
C SER A 58 2.30 15.14 4.04
N LYS A 59 3.19 16.08 3.78
CA LYS A 59 4.49 15.81 3.16
C LYS A 59 5.22 14.72 3.96
N LYS A 60 5.72 13.69 3.27
CA LYS A 60 6.95 12.96 3.62
C LYS A 60 7.57 12.43 2.33
N GLU A 61 8.49 13.22 1.81
CA GLU A 61 9.66 12.74 1.06
C GLU A 61 10.47 11.79 1.98
N ASP A 62 11.14 10.84 1.33
CA ASP A 62 12.20 9.94 1.80
C ASP A 62 11.93 8.94 2.93
N ASP A 63 11.98 7.67 2.55
CA ASP A 63 13.01 6.76 3.08
C ASP A 63 13.40 5.78 1.96
N ASP A 64 14.50 6.15 1.32
CA ASP A 64 15.49 5.27 0.71
C ASP A 64 15.67 4.01 1.59
N VAL A 65 15.28 2.84 1.08
CA VAL A 65 15.84 1.57 1.54
C VAL A 65 16.12 0.74 0.31
N ASP A 66 17.25 1.09 -0.32
CA ASP A 66 18.16 0.11 -0.90
C ASP A 66 18.06 -1.20 -0.12
N VAL A 67 17.48 -2.22 -0.75
CA VAL A 67 17.82 -3.59 -0.39
C VAL A 67 18.88 -3.99 -1.38
N GLU A 68 20.12 -3.59 -1.12
CA GLU A 68 21.25 -4.40 -1.54
C GLU A 68 21.09 -5.75 -0.84
N ILE A 69 20.52 -6.73 -1.55
CA ILE A 69 20.78 -8.13 -1.26
C ILE A 69 22.18 -8.38 -1.80
N VAL A 70 23.20 -8.11 -0.97
CA VAL A 70 24.53 -8.66 -1.15
C VAL A 70 24.81 -9.57 0.02
N GLU A 71 24.48 -10.85 -0.14
CA GLU A 71 25.26 -11.93 0.47
C GLU A 71 25.27 -13.10 -0.52
N GLU A 72 26.17 -13.02 -1.52
CA GLU A 72 26.79 -14.21 -2.10
C GLU A 72 28.26 -14.26 -1.66
N GLU A 73 28.68 -15.47 -1.29
CA GLU A 73 30.05 -15.97 -1.10
C GLU A 73 30.92 -15.42 0.05
N LYS A 74 30.85 -16.10 1.21
CA LYS A 74 32.06 -16.40 1.99
C LYS A 74 32.63 -17.74 1.53
N LYS A 75 33.55 -17.70 0.57
CA LYS A 75 34.59 -18.72 0.38
C LYS A 75 35.95 -18.07 0.61
N SER A 76 36.52 -18.30 1.78
CA SER A 76 37.96 -18.25 2.05
C SER A 76 38.20 -18.58 3.53
N GLU A 77 38.37 -19.87 3.80
CA GLU A 77 39.54 -20.39 4.53
C GLU A 77 39.88 -21.77 3.96
#